data_AF-A0A377DMD4-F1
#
_entry.id   AF-A0A377DMD4-F1
#
_cell.length_a   1.000
_cell.length_b   1.000
_cell.length_c   1.000
_cell.angle_alpha   90.00
_cell.angle_beta   90.00
_cell.angle_gamma   90.00
#
_symmetry.space_group_name_H-M   'P 1'
#
loop_
_entity.id
_entity.type
_entity.pdbx_description
1 polymer ?
#
loop_
_entity_poly.entity_id
_entity_poly.type
_entity_poly.pdbx_seq_one_letter_code
_entity_poly.pdbx_strand_id
1 'polypeptide(L)'
;MDVRQSIHSAHAKTLDTQGLRNEFLVEKVFVADEYTMVYSHIDRIIVGGIMPITKTVSVGGEVGKQLGVSYFLERRELGVINIGGAGTITVDGQCYEIGHRDALYVGKGAKRSCLCQY
;
A
#
# COMPACT_ATOMS: atom_id res chain seq x y z
N MET A 1 10.50 -2.68 -1.58
CA MET A 1 9.37 -2.62 -2.53
C MET A 1 9.48 -3.83 -3.44
N ASP A 2 8.51 -4.73 -3.37
CA ASP A 2 8.40 -5.85 -4.31
C ASP A 2 7.84 -5.29 -5.64
N VAL A 3 8.47 -5.63 -6.76
CA VAL A 3 8.15 -5.07 -8.07
C VAL A 3 7.74 -6.20 -9.00
N ARG A 4 6.48 -6.17 -9.45
CA ARG A 4 5.92 -7.11 -10.43
C ARG A 4 5.94 -6.50 -11.81
N GLN A 5 6.36 -7.30 -12.79
CA GLN A 5 6.39 -6.88 -14.19
C GLN A 5 5.03 -7.11 -14.85
N SER A 6 4.76 -6.37 -15.92
CA SER A 6 3.64 -6.68 -16.80
C SER A 6 3.96 -7.96 -17.56
N ILE A 7 2.95 -8.79 -17.76
CA ILE A 7 3.12 -10.10 -18.40
C ILE A 7 2.18 -10.25 -19.58
N HIS A 8 2.73 -10.72 -20.70
CA HIS A 8 1.95 -11.05 -21.89
C HIS A 8 1.17 -12.35 -21.67
N SER A 9 -0.06 -12.45 -22.18
CA SER A 9 -0.92 -13.63 -22.00
C SER A 9 -0.26 -14.93 -22.51
N ALA A 10 0.46 -14.86 -23.62
CA ALA A 10 1.20 -15.99 -24.18
C ALA A 10 2.38 -16.45 -23.31
N HIS A 11 2.94 -15.59 -22.45
CA HIS A 11 3.94 -15.99 -21.47
C HIS A 11 3.26 -16.54 -20.21
N ALA A 12 2.20 -15.89 -19.72
CA ALA A 12 1.47 -16.35 -18.54
C ALA A 12 0.98 -17.81 -18.67
N LYS A 13 0.55 -18.23 -19.88
CA LYS A 13 0.10 -19.61 -20.14
C LYS A 13 1.19 -20.68 -20.06
N THR A 14 2.48 -20.30 -20.06
CA THR A 14 3.60 -21.27 -19.99
C THR A 14 4.14 -21.44 -18.58
N LEU A 15 3.66 -20.64 -17.62
CA LEU A 15 4.14 -20.70 -16.23
C LEU A 15 3.60 -21.94 -15.52
N ASP A 16 4.45 -22.56 -14.71
CA ASP A 16 4.03 -23.58 -13.75
C ASP A 16 3.32 -22.94 -12.53
N THR A 17 2.89 -23.78 -11.58
CA THR A 17 2.19 -23.32 -10.37
C THR A 17 3.02 -22.31 -9.57
N GLN A 18 4.33 -22.49 -9.46
CA GLN A 18 5.17 -21.60 -8.68
C GLN A 18 5.43 -20.29 -9.44
N GLY A 19 5.64 -20.35 -10.75
CA GLY A 19 5.77 -19.19 -11.62
C GLY A 19 4.55 -18.27 -11.55
N LEU A 20 3.33 -18.84 -11.60
CA LEU A 20 2.10 -18.07 -11.42
C LEU A 20 2.04 -17.38 -10.06
N ARG A 21 2.44 -18.06 -8.98
CA ARG A 21 2.48 -17.46 -7.64
C ARG A 21 3.51 -16.32 -7.55
N ASN A 22 4.71 -16.54 -8.10
CA ASN A 22 5.78 -15.55 -8.07
C ASN A 22 5.36 -14.26 -8.79
N GLU A 23 4.62 -14.35 -9.89
CA GLU A 23 4.19 -13.17 -10.65
C GLU A 23 2.93 -12.51 -10.06
N PHE A 24 1.91 -13.30 -9.67
CA PHE A 24 0.59 -12.76 -9.37
C PHE A 24 0.19 -12.75 -7.90
N LEU A 25 0.80 -13.59 -7.05
CA LEU A 25 0.41 -13.71 -5.66
C LEU A 25 1.27 -12.80 -4.76
N VAL A 26 0.60 -12.08 -3.86
CA VAL A 26 1.23 -11.38 -2.74
C VAL A 26 0.96 -12.17 -1.47
N GLU A 27 1.95 -12.95 -1.01
CA GLU A 27 1.75 -13.88 0.11
C GLU A 27 1.65 -13.19 1.46
N LYS A 28 2.32 -12.06 1.63
CA LYS A 28 2.34 -11.28 2.88
C LYS A 28 1.84 -9.88 2.63
N VAL A 29 0.59 -9.63 3.00
CA VAL A 29 -0.04 -8.31 2.89
C VAL A 29 0.04 -7.57 4.23
N PHE A 30 -0.24 -8.23 5.35
CA PHE A 30 -0.18 -7.62 6.69
C PHE A 30 0.99 -8.18 7.49
N VAL A 31 1.86 -7.29 7.93
CA VAL A 31 3.02 -7.59 8.79
C VAL A 31 2.97 -6.63 9.96
N ALA A 32 3.13 -7.16 11.17
CA ALA A 32 3.00 -6.38 12.40
C ALA A 32 3.97 -5.20 12.41
N ASP A 33 3.45 -4.02 12.72
CA ASP A 33 4.18 -2.77 12.83
C ASP A 33 4.93 -2.33 11.55
N GLU A 34 4.49 -2.83 10.41
CA GLU A 34 5.08 -2.56 9.10
C GLU A 34 4.01 -2.22 8.06
N TYR A 35 4.47 -1.57 6.99
CA TYR A 35 3.71 -1.50 5.74
C TYR A 35 4.37 -2.42 4.71
N THR A 36 3.55 -3.17 3.99
CA THR A 36 3.99 -3.89 2.79
C THR A 36 3.66 -3.07 1.56
N MET A 37 4.46 -3.25 0.50
CA MET A 37 4.25 -2.51 -0.75
C MET A 37 4.72 -3.32 -1.94
N VAL A 38 3.78 -3.63 -2.81
CA VAL A 38 3.98 -4.28 -4.10
C VAL A 38 3.62 -3.30 -5.20
N TYR A 39 4.58 -2.97 -6.04
CA TYR A 39 4.39 -2.13 -7.23
C TYR A 39 4.20 -3.04 -8.44
N SER A 40 3.05 -2.94 -9.11
CA SER A 40 2.80 -3.65 -10.35
C SER A 40 3.00 -2.71 -11.54
N HIS A 41 3.73 -3.15 -12.56
CA HIS A 41 3.83 -2.40 -13.82
C HIS A 41 2.52 -2.39 -14.63
N ILE A 42 1.55 -3.22 -14.27
CA ILE A 42 0.18 -3.15 -14.80
C ILE A 42 -0.48 -1.92 -14.17
N ASP A 43 -0.69 -0.87 -14.97
CA ASP A 43 -1.20 0.45 -14.56
C ASP A 43 -0.44 1.16 -13.43
N ARG A 44 0.74 0.66 -13.04
CA ARG A 44 1.58 1.27 -11.99
C ARG A 44 0.87 1.33 -10.63
N ILE A 45 -0.07 0.42 -10.39
CA ILE A 45 -0.78 0.31 -9.13
C ILE A 45 0.17 -0.16 -8.03
N ILE A 46 -0.02 0.39 -6.83
CA ILE A 46 0.70 0.01 -5.64
C ILE A 46 -0.32 -0.59 -4.68
N VAL A 47 -0.08 -1.82 -4.24
CA VAL A 47 -0.94 -2.55 -3.30
C VAL A 47 -0.13 -3.00 -2.10
N GLY A 48 -0.79 -3.14 -0.96
CA GLY A 48 -0.16 -3.54 0.29
C GLY A 48 -1.10 -3.46 1.47
N GLY A 49 -0.57 -3.80 2.63
CA GLY A 49 -1.25 -3.68 3.92
C GLY A 49 -0.40 -2.90 4.91
N ILE A 50 -1.07 -2.28 5.87
CA ILE A 50 -0.46 -1.53 6.97
C ILE A 50 -1.09 -2.05 8.25
N MET A 51 -0.31 -2.62 9.16
CA MET A 51 -0.81 -3.21 10.40
C MET A 51 -0.05 -2.68 11.62
N PRO A 52 -0.35 -1.46 12.09
CA PRO A 52 0.24 -0.93 13.31
C PRO A 52 -0.29 -1.71 14.53
N ILE A 53 0.59 -2.14 15.44
CA ILE A 53 0.23 -2.82 16.69
C ILE A 53 0.83 -2.09 17.88
N THR A 54 2.16 -1.95 17.90
CA THR A 54 2.92 -1.32 18.98
C THR A 54 3.45 0.05 18.59
N LYS A 55 3.57 0.34 17.30
CA LYS A 55 4.05 1.64 16.79
C LYS A 55 3.23 2.15 15.61
N THR A 56 3.20 3.47 15.48
CA THR A 56 2.67 4.16 14.32
C THR A 56 3.46 3.79 13.07
N VAL A 57 2.75 3.48 11.99
CA VAL A 57 3.36 3.23 10.68
C VAL A 57 3.06 4.42 9.77
N SER A 58 4.10 5.02 9.19
CA SER A 58 3.97 6.17 8.30
C SER A 58 4.38 5.83 6.88
N VAL A 59 3.62 6.31 5.91
CA VAL A 59 3.91 6.17 4.48
C VAL A 59 4.17 7.57 3.94
N GLY A 60 5.38 7.82 3.44
CA GLY A 60 5.82 9.19 3.14
C GLY A 60 7.10 9.30 2.32
N GLY A 61 7.96 10.25 2.70
CA GLY A 61 9.08 10.75 1.90
C GLY A 61 10.09 9.70 1.43
N GLU A 62 10.29 8.61 2.18
CA GLU A 62 11.17 7.50 1.76
C GLU A 62 10.60 6.76 0.55
N VAL A 63 9.28 6.57 0.49
CA VAL A 63 8.59 5.98 -0.66
C VAL A 63 8.57 6.95 -1.84
N GLY A 64 8.45 8.26 -1.57
CA GLY A 64 8.54 9.30 -2.60
C GLY A 64 9.83 9.20 -3.41
N LYS A 65 10.98 9.07 -2.73
CA LYS A 65 12.30 8.91 -3.38
C LYS A 65 12.36 7.68 -4.28
N GLN A 66 11.76 6.56 -3.87
CA GLN A 66 11.72 5.33 -4.68
C GLN A 66 10.88 5.51 -5.96
N LEU A 67 9.93 6.46 -5.96
CA LEU A 67 9.06 6.77 -7.09
C LEU A 67 9.53 8.00 -7.89
N GLY A 68 10.67 8.60 -7.54
CA GLY A 68 11.21 9.79 -8.20
C GLY A 68 10.44 11.08 -7.92
N VAL A 69 9.70 11.15 -6.82
CA VAL A 69 8.90 12.31 -6.39
C VAL A 69 9.27 12.76 -4.98
N SER A 70 8.83 13.95 -4.58
CA SER A 70 9.17 14.51 -3.27
C SER A 70 8.43 13.80 -2.12
N TYR A 71 7.22 13.32 -2.38
CA TYR A 71 6.37 12.59 -1.42
C TYR A 71 5.37 11.68 -2.15
N PHE A 72 4.85 10.68 -1.43
CA PHE A 72 4.12 9.55 -2.00
C PHE A 72 2.91 9.94 -2.87
N LEU A 73 2.09 10.88 -2.42
CA LEU A 73 0.85 11.29 -3.10
C LEU A 73 1.00 12.56 -3.94
N GLU A 74 2.23 12.95 -4.33
CA GLU A 74 2.45 14.12 -5.19
C GLU A 74 1.72 14.01 -6.54
N ARG A 75 1.61 12.78 -7.05
CA ARG A 75 1.01 12.46 -8.36
C ARG A 75 0.12 11.21 -8.31
N ARG A 76 -0.38 10.85 -7.12
CA ARG A 76 -1.16 9.64 -6.86
C ARG A 76 -2.31 9.93 -5.91
N GLU A 77 -3.34 9.12 -6.00
CA GLU A 77 -4.40 9.01 -5.01
C GLU A 77 -4.22 7.70 -4.21
N LEU A 78 -4.83 7.63 -3.03
CA LEU A 78 -4.78 6.47 -2.15
C LEU A 78 -6.17 6.15 -1.63
N GLY A 79 -6.59 4.89 -1.79
CA GLY A 79 -7.74 4.33 -1.08
C GLY A 79 -7.27 3.40 0.02
N VAL A 80 -7.78 3.59 1.24
CA VAL A 80 -7.55 2.71 2.38
C VAL A 80 -8.89 2.13 2.83
N ILE A 81 -8.93 0.82 3.08
CA ILE A 81 -10.09 0.13 3.65
C ILE A 81 -9.60 -0.63 4.87
N ASN A 82 -10.19 -0.38 6.04
CA ASN A 82 -9.84 -1.09 7.26
C ASN A 82 -10.61 -2.40 7.36
N ILE A 83 -9.90 -3.53 7.32
CA ILE A 83 -10.48 -4.86 7.51
C ILE A 83 -10.20 -5.46 8.90
N GLY A 84 -9.48 -4.72 9.75
CA GLY A 84 -9.09 -5.11 11.11
C GLY A 84 -9.92 -4.42 12.19
N GLY A 85 -9.29 -4.20 13.35
CA GLY A 85 -9.87 -3.44 14.46
C GLY A 85 -9.84 -1.93 14.22
N ALA A 86 -10.53 -1.18 15.07
CA ALA A 86 -10.57 0.28 14.97
C ALA A 86 -9.17 0.89 15.10
N GLY A 87 -8.92 1.96 14.35
CA GLY A 87 -7.68 2.73 14.40
C GLY A 87 -7.89 4.14 13.90
N THR A 88 -6.81 4.86 13.67
CA THR A 88 -6.82 6.22 13.15
C THR A 88 -5.85 6.37 11.99
N ILE A 89 -6.23 7.21 11.02
CA ILE A 89 -5.37 7.64 9.93
C ILE A 89 -5.22 9.15 10.03
N THR A 90 -3.99 9.64 10.16
CA THR A 90 -3.69 11.07 10.15
C THR A 90 -3.13 11.47 8.79
N VAL A 91 -3.77 12.42 8.12
CA VAL A 91 -3.33 12.98 6.84
C VAL A 91 -3.03 14.46 7.01
N ASP A 92 -1.78 14.88 6.80
CA ASP A 92 -1.32 16.27 6.94
C ASP A 92 -1.76 16.95 8.25
N GLY A 93 -1.81 16.18 9.34
CA GLY A 93 -2.20 16.65 10.68
C GLY A 93 -3.70 16.54 10.99
N GLN A 94 -4.54 16.16 10.03
CA GLN A 94 -5.96 15.86 10.27
C GLN A 94 -6.13 14.39 10.61
N CYS A 95 -6.71 14.10 11.78
CA CYS A 95 -6.96 12.74 12.24
C CYS A 95 -8.36 12.27 11.82
N TYR A 96 -8.43 11.06 11.27
CA TYR A 96 -9.65 10.36 10.88
C TYR A 96 -9.74 9.07 11.70
N GLU A 97 -10.83 8.89 12.43
CA GLU A 97 -11.16 7.60 13.06
C GLU A 97 -11.67 6.64 11.99
N ILE A 98 -11.11 5.44 11.93
CA ILE A 98 -11.44 4.43 10.92
C ILE A 98 -11.77 3.13 11.66
N GLY A 99 -13.06 2.84 11.77
CA GLY A 99 -13.58 1.60 12.34
C GLY A 99 -13.45 0.40 11.40
N HIS A 100 -14.00 -0.74 11.82
CA HIS A 100 -14.04 -1.93 10.98
C HIS A 100 -14.90 -1.66 9.73
N ARG A 101 -14.33 -1.90 8.55
CA ARG A 101 -14.91 -1.66 7.21
C ARG A 101 -15.09 -0.20 6.82
N ASP A 102 -14.58 0.73 7.61
CA ASP A 102 -14.48 2.12 7.16
C ASP A 102 -13.38 2.27 6.11
N ALA A 103 -13.58 3.27 5.25
CA ALA A 103 -12.66 3.58 4.18
C ALA A 103 -12.28 5.06 4.20
N LEU A 104 -11.04 5.35 3.82
CA LEU A 104 -10.55 6.71 3.63
C LEU A 104 -9.99 6.85 2.21
N TYR A 105 -10.47 7.86 1.50
CA TYR A 105 -9.88 8.28 0.23
C TYR A 105 -9.01 9.50 0.46
N VAL A 106 -7.75 9.43 0.05
CA VAL A 106 -6.78 10.51 0.13
C VAL A 106 -6.39 10.92 -1.29
N GLY A 107 -6.79 12.12 -1.66
CA GLY A 107 -6.47 12.68 -2.98
C GLY A 107 -4.99 13.04 -3.14
N LYS A 108 -4.65 13.39 -4.37
CA LYS A 108 -3.34 13.93 -4.74
C LYS A 108 -2.98 15.17 -3.91
N GLY A 109 -1.71 15.26 -3.52
CA GLY A 109 -1.10 16.43 -2.88
C GLY A 109 -0.88 16.29 -1.38
N ALA A 110 -1.43 15.25 -0.76
CA ALA A 110 -1.21 14.96 0.65
C ALA A 110 0.26 14.59 0.91
N LYS A 111 0.90 15.26 1.86
CA LYS A 111 2.36 15.18 2.07
C LYS A 111 2.75 14.10 3.06
N ARG A 112 1.94 13.88 4.10
CA ARG A 112 2.20 12.89 5.15
C ARG A 112 0.94 12.12 5.50
N SER A 113 1.09 10.81 5.64
CA SER A 113 0.04 9.92 6.13
C SER A 113 0.61 8.97 7.17
N CYS A 114 0.02 8.96 8.36
CA CYS A 114 0.42 8.12 9.49
C CYS A 114 -0.79 7.30 9.96
N LEU A 115 -0.58 6.01 10.23
CA LEU A 115 -1.62 5.12 10.74
C LEU A 115 -1.26 4.64 12.15
N CYS A 116 -2.25 4.71 13.04
CA CYS A 116 -2.19 4.18 14.40
C CYS A 116 -3.35 3.21 14.62
N GLN A 117 -3.14 2.20 15.44
CA GLN A 117 -4.24 1.40 15.99
C GLN A 117 -4.39 1.76 17.48
N TYR A 118 -5.61 1.65 18.01
CA TYR A 118 -5.88 1.81 19.44
C TYR A 118 -5.33 0.63 20.25
#